data_AF-A0A3N5N8V8-F1
#
_entry.id   AF-A0A3N5N8V8-F1
#
_cell.length_a   1.000
_cell.length_b   1.000
_cell.length_c   1.000
_cell.angle_alpha   90.00
_cell.angle_beta   90.00
_cell.angle_gamma   90.00
#
_symmetry.space_group_name_H-M   'P 1'
#
loop_
_entity.id
_entity.type
_entity.pdbx_description
1 polymer ?
#
loop_
_entity_poly.entity_id
_entity_poly.type
_entity_poly.pdbx_seq_one_letter_code
_entity_poly.pdbx_strand_id
1 'polypeptide(L)' 'MRVNRLGSFKAKARALARSGTYYGLPPLLFELSFEEGFGEAREWLALASTKEELERSCQTSRANRHAA' A
#
# COMPACT_ATOMS: atom_id res chain seq x y z
N MET A 1 23.45 6.08 -9.15
CA MET A 1 22.83 5.39 -8.01
C MET A 1 21.54 4.73 -8.50
N ARG A 2 21.43 3.39 -8.47
CA ARG A 2 20.13 2.74 -8.71
C ARG A 2 19.27 3.07 -7.49
N VAL A 3 18.40 4.06 -7.60
CA VAL A 3 17.33 4.29 -6.63
C VAL A 3 16.65 2.93 -6.45
N ASN A 4 16.63 2.41 -5.22
CA ASN A 4 16.12 1.08 -4.93
C ASN A 4 14.61 1.10 -5.18
N ARG A 5 14.18 0.80 -6.42
CA ARG A 5 12.80 0.94 -6.90
C ARG A 5 11.80 0.24 -5.98
N LEU A 6 12.19 -0.91 -5.44
CA LEU A 6 11.40 -1.66 -4.46
C LEU A 6 11.20 -0.89 -3.15
N GLY A 7 12.22 -0.19 -2.67
CA GLY A 7 12.12 0.66 -1.47
C GLY A 7 11.16 1.82 -1.68
N SER A 8 11.26 2.50 -2.83
CA SER A 8 10.36 3.60 -3.20
C SER A 8 8.92 3.12 -3.36
N PHE A 9 8.70 1.97 -4.02
CA PHE A 9 7.39 1.36 -4.16
C PHE A 9 6.77 1.02 -2.80
N LYS A 10 7.52 0.35 -1.91
CA LYS A 10 7.06 0.01 -0.55
C LYS A 10 6.67 1.24 0.25
N ALA A 11 7.45 2.32 0.15
CA ALA A 11 7.13 3.59 0.81
C ALA A 11 5.83 4.19 0.27
N LYS A 12 5.65 4.19 -1.06
CA LYS A 12 4.43 4.69 -1.72
C LYS A 12 3.20 3.88 -1.36
N ALA A 13 3.30 2.54 -1.36
CA ALA A 13 2.21 1.65 -0.95
C ALA A 13 1.73 1.92 0.47
N ARG A 14 2.66 2.10 1.41
CA ARG A 14 2.32 2.47 2.80
C ARG A 14 1.72 3.87 2.91
N ALA A 15 2.22 4.83 2.14
CA ALA A 15 1.67 6.18 2.11
C ALA A 15 0.23 6.19 1.59
N LEU A 16 -0.04 5.46 0.50
CA LEU A 16 -1.39 5.30 -0.06
C LEU A 16 -2.32 4.61 0.94
N ALA A 17 -1.88 3.53 1.60
CA ALA A 17 -2.67 2.88 2.64
C ALA A 17 -3.02 3.83 3.81
N ARG A 18 -2.10 4.74 4.15
CA ARG A 18 -2.30 5.74 5.23
C ARG A 18 -3.07 6.99 4.81
N SER A 19 -3.34 7.18 3.53
CA SER A 19 -4.03 8.38 3.03
C SER A 19 -5.50 8.48 3.46
N GLY A 20 -6.11 7.37 3.90
CA GLY A 20 -7.55 7.30 4.17
C GLY A 20 -8.42 7.42 2.92
N THR A 21 -7.84 7.30 1.73
CA THR A 21 -8.54 7.27 0.44
C THR A 21 -9.13 5.89 0.17
N TYR A 22 -8.38 4.84 0.50
CA TYR A 22 -8.76 3.45 0.22
C TYR A 22 -9.44 2.81 1.44
N TYR A 23 -10.53 2.08 1.21
CA TYR A 23 -11.30 1.43 2.28
C TYR A 23 -10.75 0.06 2.70
N GLY A 24 -9.73 -0.43 2.01
CA GLY A 24 -9.12 -1.73 2.24
C GLY A 24 -8.04 -2.01 1.20
N LEU A 25 -7.51 -3.23 1.24
CA LEU A 25 -6.44 -3.69 0.37
C LEU A 25 -6.84 -3.86 -1.11
N PRO A 26 -8.04 -4.35 -1.48
CA PRO A 26 -8.39 -4.53 -2.89
C PRO A 26 -8.29 -3.24 -3.76
N PRO A 27 -8.90 -2.10 -3.38
CA PRO A 27 -8.77 -0.87 -4.17
C PRO A 27 -7.35 -0.28 -4.13
N LEU A 28 -6.61 -0.50 -3.04
CA LEU A 28 -5.21 -0.10 -2.93
C LEU A 28 -4.31 -0.90 -3.89
N LEU A 29 -4.50 -2.23 -3.97
CA LEU A 29 -3.74 -3.08 -4.88
C LEU A 29 -4.01 -2.77 -6.35
N PHE A 30 -5.24 -2.38 -6.68
CA PHE A 30 -5.58 -1.89 -8.01
C PHE A 30 -4.76 -0.66 -8.38
N GLU A 31 -4.73 0.37 -7.52
CA GLU A 31 -3.90 1.56 -7.76
C GLU A 31 -2.43 1.18 -7.92
N LEU A 32 -1.92 0.37 -7.00
CA LEU A 32 -0.52 -0.05 -7.01
C LEU A 32 -0.13 -0.83 -8.26
N SER A 33 -1.07 -1.47 -8.95
CA SER A 33 -0.79 -2.19 -10.19
C SER A 33 -0.35 -1.28 -11.35
N PHE A 34 -0.67 0.01 -11.29
CA PHE A 34 -0.24 1.01 -12.28
C PHE A 34 1.10 1.68 -11.91
N GLU A 35 1.62 1.42 -10.71
CA GLU A 35 2.83 2.04 -10.21
C GLU A 35 4.10 1.35 -10.73
N GLU A 36 5.10 2.16 -11.07
CA GLU A 36 6.43 1.63 -11.41
C GLU A 36 7.02 0.90 -10.20
N GLY A 37 7.51 -0.32 -10.41
CA GLY A 37 8.01 -1.17 -9.32
C GLY A 37 7.01 -2.23 -8.84
N PHE A 38 5.76 -2.23 -9.35
CA PHE A 38 4.77 -3.25 -8.98
C PHE A 38 5.23 -4.68 -9.30
N GLY A 39 5.83 -4.87 -10.48
CA GLY A 39 6.36 -6.16 -10.92
C GLY A 39 7.39 -6.72 -9.94
N GLU A 40 8.36 -5.90 -9.56
CA GLU A 40 9.41 -6.22 -8.60
C GLU A 40 8.88 -6.38 -7.16
N ALA A 41 7.76 -5.75 -6.85
CA ALA A 41 7.12 -5.82 -5.54
C ALA A 41 6.11 -6.97 -5.41
N ARG A 42 5.85 -7.78 -6.46
CA ARG A 42 4.86 -8.87 -6.40
C ARG A 42 5.13 -9.87 -5.28
N GLU A 43 6.39 -10.26 -5.09
CA GLU A 43 6.77 -11.20 -4.01
C GLU A 43 6.49 -10.60 -2.63
N TRP A 44 6.79 -9.32 -2.46
CA TRP A 44 6.50 -8.60 -1.22
C TRP A 44 4.99 -8.48 -0.99
N LEU A 45 4.20 -8.12 -2.01
CA LEU A 45 2.74 -8.02 -1.94
C LEU A 45 2.05 -9.38 -1.75
N ALA A 46 2.72 -10.48 -2.09
CA ALA A 46 2.20 -11.83 -1.88
C ALA A 46 2.26 -12.26 -0.40
N LEU A 47 3.17 -11.69 0.40
CA LEU A 47 3.33 -12.02 1.81
C LEU A 47 2.08 -11.68 2.62
N ALA A 48 1.57 -12.64 3.39
CA ALA A 48 0.42 -12.45 4.27
C ALA A 48 0.61 -11.26 5.23
N SER A 49 1.80 -11.16 5.85
CA SER A 49 2.16 -10.05 6.74
C SER A 49 2.08 -8.67 6.08
N THR A 50 2.42 -8.59 4.79
CA THR A 50 2.34 -7.32 4.04
C THR A 50 0.90 -6.96 3.72
N LYS A 51 0.09 -7.95 3.31
CA LYS A 51 -1.34 -7.74 3.06
C LYS A 51 -2.06 -7.26 4.33
N GLU A 52 -1.78 -7.90 5.46
CA GLU A 52 -2.34 -7.52 6.76
C GLU A 52 -1.89 -6.12 7.21
N GLU A 53 -0.60 -5.77 7.01
CA GLU A 53 -0.07 -4.44 7.32
C GLU A 53 -0.81 -3.34 6.54
N LEU A 54 -0.96 -3.52 5.23
CA LEU A 54 -1.61 -2.56 4.34
C LEU A 54 -3.12 -2.47 4.60
N GLU A 55 -3.80 -3.60 4.77
CA GLU A 55 -5.23 -3.66 5.11
C GLU A 55 -5.51 -2.92 6.42
N ARG A 56 -4.74 -3.22 7.48
CA ARG A 56 -4.88 -2.55 8.78
C ARG A 56 -4.63 -1.04 8.67
N SER A 57 -3.66 -0.63 7.85
CA SER A 57 -3.35 0.78 7.63
C SER A 57 -4.51 1.51 6.93
N CYS A 58 -5.13 0.89 5.92
CA CYS A 58 -6.33 1.43 5.27
C CYS A 58 -7.48 1.60 6.27
N GLN A 59 -7.78 0.54 7.04
CA GLN A 59 -8.87 0.54 8.01
C GLN A 59 -8.67 1.60 9.10
N THR A 60 -7.47 1.68 9.66
CA THR A 60 -7.12 2.66 10.71
C THR A 60 -7.27 4.09 10.19
N SER A 61 -6.73 4.37 9.00
CA SER A 61 -6.76 5.72 8.43
C SER A 61 -8.17 6.14 8.06
N ARG A 62 -9.00 5.21 7.57
CA ARG A 62 -10.40 5.47 7.28
C ARG A 62 -11.22 5.72 8.54
N ALA A 63 -11.02 4.93 9.60
CA ALA A 63 -11.67 5.15 10.88
C ALA A 63 -11.36 6.56 11.42
N ASN A 64 -10.10 6.98 11.34
CA ASN A 64 -9.68 8.32 11.74
C ASN A 64 -10.27 9.43 10.87
N ARG A 65 -10.44 9.20 9.56
CA ARG A 65 -11.07 10.17 8.64
C ARG A 65 -12.56 10.37 8.90
N HIS A 66 -13.26 9.34 9.38
CA HIS A 66 -14.68 9.45 9.75
C HIS A 66 -14.91 10.00 11.17
N ALA A 67 -13.86 10.13 11.98
CA ALA A 67 -13.93 10.69 13.32
C ALA A 67 -13.65 12.21 13.38
N ALA A 68 -13.24 12.81 12.25
CA ALA A 68 -12.98 14.24 12.08
C ALA A 68 -14.11 14.91 11.29
#